data_AF-A0A2K3KBQ6-F1
#
_entry.id   AF-A0A2K3KBQ6-F1
#
_cell.length_a   1.000
_cell.length_b   1.000
_cell.length_c   1.000
_cell.angle_alpha   90.00
_cell.angle_beta   90.00
_cell.angle_gamma   90.00
#
_symmetry.space_group_name_H-M   'P 1'
#
loop_
_entity.id
_entity.type
_entity.pdbx_description
1 polymer ?
#
loop_
_entity_poly.entity_id
_entity_poly.type
_entity_poly.pdbx_seq_one_letter_code
_entity_poly.pdbx_strand_id
1 'polypeptide(L)'
;MLSPTFSTTEFSIIKEATVQDLQLAFQTNQLTSRQLVEFYLNQIKIQNPILKGVLEVNPDALAHADRADYERREKPPSSLSRLHGIPILVKDTIATKDKLNTTAGSFALLGSVVPRDAGVVTKLRDVGAIILGKATLSEWSHYRTFEAPSGWSARGGQGK
;
A
#
# COMPACT_ATOMS: atom_id res chain seq x y z
N MET A 1 7.23 19.95 11.16
CA MET A 1 5.89 19.73 10.57
C MET A 1 5.08 18.90 11.54
N LEU A 2 3.93 19.41 11.98
CA LEU A 2 3.00 18.71 12.86
C LEU A 2 2.43 17.50 12.09
N SER A 3 2.59 16.29 12.62
CA SER A 3 1.88 15.12 12.10
C SER A 3 0.37 15.35 12.26
N PRO A 4 -0.47 15.02 11.26
CA PRO A 4 -1.91 15.08 11.47
C PRO A 4 -2.27 14.08 12.58
N THR A 5 -2.80 14.60 13.70
CA THR A 5 -3.39 13.79 14.76
C THR A 5 -4.79 13.38 14.31
N PHE A 6 -4.95 12.11 13.93
CA PHE A 6 -6.25 11.52 13.68
C PHE A 6 -7.13 11.62 14.93
N SER A 7 -8.39 11.97 14.75
CA SER A 7 -9.34 11.95 15.85
C SER A 7 -9.61 10.50 16.30
N THR A 8 -10.00 10.32 17.57
CA THR A 8 -10.42 9.01 18.10
C THR A 8 -11.54 8.38 17.27
N THR A 9 -12.42 9.21 16.70
CA THR A 9 -13.52 8.80 15.84
C THR A 9 -13.02 8.24 14.50
N GLU A 10 -12.11 8.94 13.81
CA GLU A 10 -11.50 8.44 12.56
C GLU A 10 -10.72 7.14 12.79
N PHE A 11 -10.01 7.05 13.92
CA PHE A 11 -9.29 5.83 14.30
C PHE A 11 -10.25 4.63 14.48
N SER A 12 -11.42 4.86 15.10
CA SER A 12 -12.43 3.82 15.29
C SER A 12 -13.11 3.39 13.99
N ILE A 13 -13.20 4.28 12.99
CA ILE A 13 -13.82 3.96 11.69
C ILE A 13 -12.93 3.05 10.85
N ILE A 14 -11.60 3.18 10.94
CA ILE A 14 -10.68 2.49 10.04
C ILE A 14 -10.29 1.10 10.55
N LYS A 15 -10.13 0.91 11.86
CA LYS A 15 -9.57 -0.32 12.42
C LYS A 15 -10.54 -1.50 12.28
N GLU A 16 -10.06 -2.61 11.72
CA GLU A 16 -10.87 -3.81 11.39
C GLU A 16 -12.05 -3.55 10.44
N ALA A 17 -12.11 -2.38 9.80
CA ALA A 17 -13.13 -2.06 8.81
C ALA A 17 -12.95 -2.90 7.55
N THR A 18 -14.05 -3.43 7.02
CA THR A 18 -14.03 -4.11 5.74
C THR A 18 -13.90 -3.10 4.59
N VAL A 19 -13.55 -3.57 3.40
CA VAL A 19 -13.56 -2.73 2.19
C VAL A 19 -14.96 -2.13 1.97
N GLN A 20 -16.01 -2.87 2.29
CA GLN A 20 -17.39 -2.40 2.20
C GLN A 20 -17.66 -1.24 3.16
N ASP A 21 -17.20 -1.33 4.41
CA ASP A 21 -17.35 -0.27 5.40
C ASP A 21 -16.61 1.01 4.96
N LEU A 22 -15.39 0.86 4.43
CA LEU A 22 -14.60 1.98 3.91
C LEU A 22 -15.29 2.64 2.70
N GLN A 23 -15.85 1.84 1.78
CA GLN A 23 -16.61 2.39 0.66
C GLN A 23 -17.85 3.15 1.12
N LEU A 24 -18.57 2.66 2.14
CA LEU A 24 -19.70 3.36 2.71
C LEU A 24 -19.26 4.69 3.38
N ALA A 25 -18.15 4.67 4.12
CA ALA A 25 -17.57 5.87 4.72
C ALA A 25 -17.17 6.90 3.66
N PHE A 26 -16.62 6.46 2.53
CA PHE A 26 -16.32 7.33 1.39
C PHE A 26 -17.58 7.94 0.76
N GLN A 27 -18.63 7.13 0.56
CA GLN A 27 -19.89 7.59 -0.05
C GLN A 27 -20.64 8.59 0.83
N THR A 28 -20.53 8.44 2.15
CA THR A 28 -21.17 9.31 3.14
C THR A 28 -20.29 10.48 3.58
N ASN A 29 -19.14 10.69 2.92
CA ASN A 29 -18.15 11.73 3.23
C ASN A 29 -17.63 11.70 4.69
N GLN A 30 -17.71 10.54 5.36
CA GLN A 30 -17.14 10.35 6.69
C GLN A 30 -15.62 10.11 6.64
N LEU A 31 -15.12 9.66 5.49
CA LEU A 31 -13.72 9.37 5.24
C LEU A 31 -13.38 9.69 3.77
N THR A 32 -12.15 10.06 3.50
CA THR A 32 -11.60 10.18 2.13
C THR A 32 -10.48 9.16 1.91
N SER A 33 -10.17 8.86 0.65
CA SER A 33 -9.01 8.02 0.31
C SER A 33 -7.73 8.66 0.81
N ARG A 34 -7.61 9.99 0.71
CA ARG A 34 -6.47 10.73 1.26
C ARG A 34 -6.31 10.48 2.77
N GLN A 35 -7.37 10.67 3.56
CA GLN A 35 -7.32 10.42 5.01
C GLN A 35 -6.96 8.97 5.32
N LEU A 36 -7.51 8.00 4.57
CA LEU A 36 -7.18 6.58 4.77
C LEU A 36 -5.71 6.28 4.45
N VAL A 37 -5.15 6.86 3.38
CA VAL A 37 -3.73 6.72 3.04
C VAL A 37 -2.84 7.39 4.09
N GLU A 38 -3.15 8.62 4.50
CA GLU A 38 -2.43 9.31 5.58
C GLU A 38 -2.42 8.49 6.87
N PHE A 39 -3.56 7.85 7.20
CA PHE A 39 -3.68 6.98 8.37
C PHE A 39 -2.69 5.82 8.29
N TYR A 40 -2.72 5.05 7.20
CA TYR A 40 -1.82 3.90 7.07
C TYR A 40 -0.35 4.30 6.95
N LEU A 41 -0.03 5.42 6.29
CA LEU A 41 1.34 5.95 6.28
C LEU A 41 1.82 6.29 7.69
N ASN A 42 0.96 6.88 8.52
CA ASN A 42 1.30 7.14 9.92
C ASN A 42 1.46 5.84 10.73
N GLN A 43 0.59 4.83 10.52
CA GLN A 43 0.74 3.53 11.17
C GLN A 43 2.04 2.83 10.74
N ILE A 44 2.40 2.88 9.47
CA ILE A 44 3.67 2.35 8.95
C ILE A 44 4.84 3.07 9.63
N LYS A 45 4.81 4.41 9.71
CA LYS A 45 5.86 5.18 10.38
C LYS A 45 6.06 4.77 11.85
N ILE A 46 4.97 4.51 12.57
CA ILE A 46 5.01 4.17 14.00
C ILE A 46 5.41 2.71 14.22
N GLN A 47 4.82 1.77 13.47
CA GLN A 47 4.91 0.35 13.77
C GLN A 47 6.00 -0.39 12.97
N ASN A 48 6.31 0.06 11.75
CA ASN A 48 7.25 -0.63 10.87
C ASN A 48 8.70 -0.68 11.38
N PRO A 49 9.22 0.25 12.21
CA PRO A 49 10.53 0.07 12.85
C PRO A 49 10.64 -1.21 13.70
N ILE A 50 9.50 -1.70 14.22
CA ILE A 50 9.43 -2.91 15.05
C ILE A 50 9.03 -4.12 14.21
N LEU A 51 7.94 -3.99 13.43
CA LEU A 51 7.34 -5.10 12.68
C LEU A 51 8.08 -5.43 11.38
N LYS A 52 8.69 -4.42 10.74
CA LYS A 52 9.36 -4.54 9.43
C LYS A 52 8.48 -5.22 8.36
N GLY A 53 7.18 -4.98 8.37
CA GLY A 53 6.21 -5.54 7.42
C GLY A 53 6.14 -4.81 6.07
N VAL A 54 6.62 -3.57 6.00
CA VAL A 54 6.66 -2.76 4.78
C VAL A 54 8.11 -2.46 4.40
N LEU A 55 8.48 -2.84 3.19
CA LEU A 55 9.83 -2.69 2.67
C LEU A 55 10.06 -1.30 2.07
N GLU A 56 9.04 -0.77 1.38
CA GLU A 56 9.12 0.53 0.70
C GLU A 56 7.72 1.13 0.57
N VAL A 57 7.58 2.44 0.81
CA VAL A 57 6.31 3.17 0.63
C VAL A 57 6.33 3.88 -0.71
N ASN A 58 5.20 3.88 -1.43
CA ASN A 58 5.07 4.61 -2.69
C ASN A 58 5.07 6.12 -2.42
N PRO A 59 6.05 6.89 -2.92
CA PRO A 59 6.10 8.34 -2.69
C PRO A 59 4.91 9.08 -3.31
N ASP A 60 4.28 8.49 -4.33
CA ASP A 60 3.15 9.09 -5.04
C ASP A 60 1.77 8.64 -4.46
N ALA A 61 1.75 7.85 -3.37
CA ALA A 61 0.51 7.28 -2.80
C ALA A 61 -0.55 8.34 -2.44
N LEU A 62 -0.14 9.46 -1.85
CA LEU A 62 -1.06 10.55 -1.49
C LEU A 62 -1.65 11.22 -2.74
N ALA A 63 -0.84 11.44 -3.78
CA ALA A 63 -1.32 12.00 -5.04
C ALA A 63 -2.32 11.05 -5.73
N HIS A 64 -2.08 9.74 -5.67
CA HIS A 64 -3.05 8.74 -6.14
C HIS A 64 -4.35 8.77 -5.33
N ALA A 65 -4.27 9.00 -4.02
CA ALA A 65 -5.44 9.15 -3.16
C ALA A 65 -6.26 10.40 -3.48
N ASP A 66 -5.59 11.55 -3.66
CA ASP A 66 -6.23 12.81 -4.06
C ASP A 66 -6.96 12.66 -5.40
N ARG A 67 -6.35 11.94 -6.35
CA ARG A 67 -6.98 11.60 -7.62
C ARG A 67 -8.21 10.71 -7.45
N ALA A 68 -8.14 9.68 -6.61
CA ALA A 68 -9.27 8.80 -6.35
C ALA A 68 -10.45 9.58 -5.72
N ASP A 69 -10.16 10.51 -4.80
CA ASP A 69 -11.15 11.39 -4.19
C ASP A 69 -11.77 12.36 -5.21
N TYR A 70 -10.96 12.92 -6.12
CA TYR A 70 -11.46 13.73 -7.24
C TYR A 70 -12.39 12.92 -8.13
N GLU A 71 -11.96 11.74 -8.58
CA GLU A 71 -12.77 10.88 -9.44
C GLU A 71 -14.09 10.46 -8.79
N ARG A 72 -14.12 10.31 -7.45
CA ARG A 72 -15.35 10.02 -6.72
C ARG A 72 -16.37 11.16 -6.75
N ARG A 73 -15.92 12.42 -6.82
CA ARG A 73 -16.80 13.58 -6.94
C ARG A 73 -17.34 13.77 -8.35
N GLU A 74 -16.50 13.50 -9.36
CA GLU A 74 -16.83 13.78 -10.76
C GLU A 74 -17.61 12.66 -11.45
N LYS A 75 -17.45 11.40 -11.01
CA LYS A 75 -18.03 10.23 -11.68
C LYS A 75 -19.30 9.75 -10.96
N PRO A 76 -20.29 9.20 -11.68
CA PRO A 76 -21.44 8.54 -11.07
C PRO A 76 -20.99 7.41 -10.13
N PRO A 77 -21.58 7.25 -8.94
CA PRO A 77 -21.18 6.21 -7.98
C PRO A 77 -21.19 4.79 -8.56
N SER A 78 -22.10 4.49 -9.48
CA SER A 78 -22.22 3.18 -10.15
C SER A 78 -21.06 2.84 -11.10
N SER A 79 -20.25 3.83 -11.48
CA SER A 79 -19.11 3.63 -12.40
C SER A 79 -17.80 3.29 -11.69
N LEU A 80 -17.77 3.35 -10.36
CA LEU A 80 -16.58 3.10 -9.56
C LEU A 80 -16.60 1.69 -8.97
N SER A 81 -15.46 1.02 -9.02
CA SER A 81 -15.30 -0.31 -8.42
C SER A 81 -15.26 -0.23 -6.91
N ARG A 82 -15.55 -1.36 -6.24
CA ARG A 82 -15.43 -1.51 -4.77
C ARG A 82 -14.00 -1.30 -4.25
N LEU A 83 -12.99 -1.35 -5.12
CA LEU A 83 -11.60 -1.09 -4.75
C LEU A 83 -11.15 0.35 -5.05
N HIS A 84 -12.04 1.20 -5.60
CA HIS A 84 -11.69 2.56 -5.96
C HIS A 84 -11.26 3.35 -4.71
N GLY A 85 -10.01 3.82 -4.73
CA GLY A 85 -9.42 4.59 -3.64
C GLY A 85 -8.99 3.78 -2.42
N ILE A 86 -8.98 2.44 -2.50
CA ILE A 86 -8.50 1.56 -1.42
C ILE A 86 -6.98 1.37 -1.53
N PRO A 87 -6.19 1.66 -0.48
CA PRO A 87 -4.75 1.41 -0.47
C PRO A 87 -4.41 -0.07 -0.27
N ILE A 88 -3.47 -0.58 -1.06
CA ILE A 88 -3.03 -1.97 -1.06
C ILE A 88 -1.50 -2.02 -1.07
N LEU A 89 -0.93 -2.87 -0.22
CA LEU A 89 0.47 -3.27 -0.32
C LEU A 89 0.60 -4.48 -1.25
N VAL A 90 1.62 -4.46 -2.11
CA VAL A 90 1.96 -5.62 -2.96
C VAL A 90 3.30 -6.20 -2.52
N LYS A 91 3.47 -7.52 -2.57
CA LYS A 91 4.75 -8.17 -2.23
C LYS A 91 5.88 -7.63 -3.12
N ASP A 92 7.09 -7.45 -2.60
CA ASP A 92 8.25 -6.91 -3.34
C ASP A 92 8.77 -7.78 -4.52
N THR A 93 8.12 -8.91 -4.79
CA THR A 93 8.30 -9.68 -6.04
C THR A 93 7.37 -9.22 -7.17
N ILE A 94 6.39 -8.38 -6.87
CA ILE A 94 5.38 -7.93 -7.82
C ILE A 94 5.83 -6.60 -8.42
N ALA A 95 6.13 -6.62 -9.72
CA ALA A 95 6.58 -5.46 -10.47
C ALA A 95 5.53 -4.33 -10.46
N THR A 96 5.97 -3.11 -10.15
CA THR A 96 5.19 -1.88 -10.37
C THR A 96 6.11 -0.87 -11.06
N LYS A 97 5.60 -0.14 -12.06
CA LYS A 97 6.30 0.94 -12.76
C LYS A 97 6.12 2.27 -12.02
N ASP A 98 6.15 2.20 -10.69
CA ASP A 98 6.20 3.37 -9.79
C ASP A 98 7.67 3.78 -9.57
N LYS A 99 7.87 4.85 -8.78
CA LYS A 99 9.15 5.18 -8.15
C LYS A 99 9.42 4.24 -6.96
N LEU A 100 9.36 2.94 -7.21
CA LEU A 100 9.55 1.87 -6.23
C LEU A 100 10.49 0.81 -6.79
N ASN A 101 11.20 0.12 -5.92
CA ASN A 101 12.00 -1.03 -6.32
C ASN A 101 11.14 -2.31 -6.37
N THR A 102 11.58 -3.30 -7.13
CA THR A 102 11.04 -4.68 -7.10
C THR A 102 12.22 -5.61 -6.94
N THR A 103 12.55 -5.94 -5.68
CA THR A 103 13.87 -6.51 -5.35
C THR A 103 13.84 -7.98 -4.96
N ALA A 104 12.67 -8.57 -4.80
CA ALA A 104 12.50 -9.87 -4.14
C ALA A 104 13.23 -9.96 -2.77
N GLY A 105 13.37 -8.82 -2.08
CA GLY A 105 14.12 -8.68 -0.82
C GLY A 105 15.65 -8.65 -0.97
N SER A 106 16.20 -8.66 -2.19
CA SER A 106 17.64 -8.79 -2.45
C SER A 106 18.31 -7.51 -2.93
N PHE A 107 19.51 -7.22 -2.40
CA PHE A 107 20.30 -6.07 -2.86
C PHE A 107 20.75 -6.19 -4.32
N ALA A 108 20.81 -7.40 -4.89
CA ALA A 108 21.18 -7.62 -6.28
C ALA A 108 20.25 -6.93 -7.29
N LEU A 109 19.00 -6.67 -6.91
CA LEU A 109 17.98 -6.04 -7.75
C LEU A 109 17.68 -4.59 -7.34
N LEU A 110 18.40 -4.04 -6.36
CA LEU A 110 18.20 -2.65 -5.93
C LEU A 110 18.53 -1.69 -7.07
N GLY A 111 17.62 -0.78 -7.40
CA GLY A 111 17.75 0.14 -8.53
C GLY A 111 17.41 -0.46 -9.89
N SER A 112 17.05 -1.75 -9.96
CA SER A 112 16.56 -2.37 -11.20
C SER A 112 15.24 -1.75 -11.63
N VAL A 113 15.13 -1.41 -12.91
CA VAL A 113 13.93 -0.79 -13.50
C VAL A 113 13.10 -1.85 -14.21
N VAL A 114 11.88 -2.07 -13.74
CA VAL A 114 10.95 -2.98 -14.40
C VAL A 114 10.40 -2.35 -15.70
N PRO A 115 10.17 -3.13 -16.76
CA PRO A 115 9.68 -2.59 -18.03
C PRO A 115 8.22 -2.12 -17.97
N ARG A 116 7.42 -2.71 -17.07
CA ARG A 116 5.97 -2.50 -16.91
C ARG A 116 5.49 -2.97 -15.54
N ASP A 117 4.25 -2.58 -15.20
CA ASP A 117 3.50 -3.21 -14.12
C ASP A 117 3.34 -4.72 -14.35
N ALA A 118 3.29 -5.49 -13.26
CA ALA A 118 2.75 -6.83 -13.30
C ALA A 118 1.26 -6.79 -13.66
N GLY A 119 0.75 -7.83 -14.34
CA GLY A 119 -0.66 -7.85 -14.78
C GLY A 119 -1.68 -7.69 -13.64
N VAL A 120 -1.37 -8.17 -12.43
CA VAL A 120 -2.22 -7.96 -11.24
C VAL A 120 -2.26 -6.48 -10.82
N VAL A 121 -1.12 -5.78 -10.89
CA VAL A 121 -1.04 -4.35 -10.56
C VAL A 121 -1.83 -3.54 -11.58
N THR A 122 -1.71 -3.86 -12.87
CA THR A 122 -2.53 -3.23 -13.92
C THR A 122 -4.01 -3.36 -13.60
N LYS A 123 -4.49 -4.59 -13.34
CA LYS A 123 -5.90 -4.82 -12.99
C LYS A 123 -6.35 -4.07 -11.73
N LEU A 124 -5.50 -3.98 -10.71
CA LEU A 124 -5.79 -3.20 -9.49
C LEU A 124 -5.92 -1.71 -9.78
N ARG A 125 -5.03 -1.15 -10.62
CA ARG A 125 -5.09 0.26 -11.04
C ARG A 125 -6.30 0.55 -11.92
N ASP A 126 -6.66 -0.36 -12.82
CA ASP A 126 -7.83 -0.22 -13.71
C ASP A 126 -9.13 -0.06 -12.91
N VAL A 127 -9.19 -0.66 -11.72
CA VAL A 127 -10.34 -0.55 -10.80
C VAL A 127 -10.16 0.53 -9.72
N GLY A 128 -9.14 1.39 -9.86
CA GLY A 128 -8.92 2.54 -9.00
C GLY A 128 -8.24 2.26 -7.66
N ALA A 129 -7.67 1.08 -7.44
CA ALA A 129 -6.93 0.80 -6.20
C ALA A 129 -5.61 1.57 -6.16
N ILE A 130 -5.17 1.93 -4.95
CA ILE A 130 -3.94 2.69 -4.72
C ILE A 130 -2.84 1.73 -4.29
N ILE A 131 -1.75 1.66 -5.04
CA ILE A 131 -0.57 0.90 -4.61
C ILE A 131 0.17 1.72 -3.54
N LEU A 132 -0.01 1.34 -2.28
CA LEU A 132 0.57 2.02 -1.12
C LEU A 132 2.08 1.81 -1.01
N GLY A 133 2.59 0.67 -1.49
CA GLY A 133 4.00 0.32 -1.39
C GLY A 133 4.27 -1.17 -1.56
N LYS A 134 5.47 -1.57 -1.15
CA LYS A 134 5.99 -2.94 -1.20
C LYS A 134 5.99 -3.56 0.19
N ALA A 135 5.33 -4.70 0.34
CA ALA A 135 5.40 -5.52 1.55
C ALA A 135 6.70 -6.33 1.61
N THR A 136 7.19 -6.54 2.83
CA THR A 136 8.34 -7.41 3.14
C THR A 136 8.03 -8.87 2.81
N LEU A 137 9.09 -9.68 2.69
CA LEU A 137 9.04 -11.09 2.34
C LEU A 137 10.29 -11.82 2.83
N SER A 138 10.23 -13.16 2.84
CA SER A 138 11.43 -13.99 2.77
C SER A 138 12.15 -13.76 1.43
N GLU A 139 13.46 -13.50 1.46
CA GLU A 139 14.26 -13.26 0.25
C GLU A 139 14.08 -14.36 -0.80
N TRP A 140 13.96 -13.98 -2.06
CA TRP A 140 13.70 -14.89 -3.18
C TRP A 140 12.49 -15.80 -2.95
N SER A 141 11.48 -15.30 -2.25
CA SER A 141 10.29 -16.07 -1.83
C SER A 141 10.65 -17.37 -1.09
N HIS A 142 11.67 -17.31 -0.22
CA HIS A 142 12.13 -18.45 0.57
C HIS A 142 12.77 -19.58 -0.26
N TYR A 143 13.37 -19.22 -1.40
CA TYR A 143 14.05 -20.16 -2.30
C TYR A 143 15.55 -19.81 -2.48
N ARG A 144 16.20 -19.43 -1.38
CA ARG A 144 17.63 -19.04 -1.35
C ARG A 144 18.50 -20.01 -0.55
N THR A 145 18.03 -20.46 0.61
CA THR A 145 18.73 -21.36 1.53
C THR A 145 17.72 -21.98 2.49
N PHE A 146 18.04 -23.15 3.05
CA PHE A 146 17.24 -23.82 4.07
C PHE A 146 17.39 -23.21 5.47
N GLU A 147 18.42 -22.41 5.70
CA GLU A 147 18.77 -21.88 7.03
C GLU A 147 18.16 -20.51 7.33
N ALA A 148 17.72 -19.77 6.30
CA ALA A 148 17.20 -18.42 6.51
C ALA A 148 15.80 -18.47 7.16
N PRO A 149 15.57 -17.71 8.24
CA PRO A 149 14.25 -17.66 8.87
C PRO A 149 13.20 -17.05 7.94
N SER A 150 11.95 -17.49 8.10
CA SER A 150 10.80 -16.91 7.40
C SER A 150 10.67 -15.41 7.68
N GLY A 151 10.36 -14.63 6.64
CA GLY A 151 10.22 -13.17 6.73
C GLY A 151 11.53 -12.41 6.73
N TRP A 152 12.69 -13.08 6.64
CA TRP A 152 13.98 -12.42 6.51
C TRP A 152 14.35 -12.14 5.05
N SER A 153 14.89 -10.95 4.81
CA SER A 153 15.63 -10.65 3.57
C SER A 153 16.82 -9.74 3.82
N ALA A 154 17.84 -9.79 2.96
CA ALA A 154 19.02 -8.95 3.10
C ALA A 154 18.66 -7.45 3.10
N ARG A 155 17.73 -7.04 2.22
CA ARG A 155 17.27 -5.65 2.12
C ARG A 155 16.33 -5.26 3.26
N GLY A 156 15.39 -6.13 3.63
CA GLY A 156 14.32 -5.80 4.60
C GLY A 156 14.64 -6.13 6.06
N GLY A 157 15.69 -6.91 6.31
CA GLY A 157 15.92 -7.54 7.61
C GLY A 157 14.85 -8.58 7.95
N GLN A 158 14.70 -8.86 9.24
CA GLN A 158 13.73 -9.83 9.78
C GLN A 158 12.37 -9.17 10.04
N GLY A 159 11.33 -9.58 9.30
CA GLY A 159 9.94 -9.29 9.66
C GLY A 159 9.50 -9.97 10.97
N LYS A 160 8.57 -9.37 11.69
CA LYS A 160 7.97 -9.94 12.91
C LYS A 160 6.48 -10.18 12.76
#